data_AF-A0A8S9EA91-F1
#
_entry.id   AF-A0A8S9EA91-F1
#
_cell.length_a   1.000
_cell.length_b   1.000
_cell.length_c   1.000
_cell.angle_alpha   90.00
_cell.angle_beta   90.00
_cell.angle_gamma   90.00
#
_symmetry.space_group_name_H-M   'P 1'
#
loop_
_entity.id
_entity.type
_entity.pdbx_description
1 polymer ?
#
loop_
_entity_poly.entity_id
_entity_poly.type
_entity_poly.pdbx_seq_one_letter_code
_entity_poly.pdbx_strand_id
1 'polypeptide(L)'
;QFGSMIKHKTGKSPLSYNGYGCYCGLGGSKQPLDATDWCCHAHDCCYKKLSSSRCRPKLVKYQYILGSQIICKSTSGCERQTCECDRQAAECFQRTARTYRDHYKNYPNFLCRGRTPSC
;
A
#
# COMPACT_ATOMS: atom_id res chain seq x y z
N GLN A 1 5.48 6.55 -8.23
CA GLN A 1 4.23 6.35 -8.99
C GLN A 1 3.09 6.08 -8.02
N PHE A 2 3.24 5.09 -7.13
CA PHE A 2 2.30 4.84 -6.02
C PHE A 2 1.92 6.10 -5.23
N GLY A 3 2.91 6.91 -4.81
CA GLY A 3 2.63 8.15 -4.07
C GLY A 3 1.67 9.11 -4.80
N SER A 4 1.72 9.20 -6.13
CA SER A 4 0.78 10.04 -6.88
C SER A 4 -0.66 9.51 -6.78
N MET A 5 -0.83 8.18 -6.78
CA MET A 5 -2.14 7.55 -6.58
C MET A 5 -2.69 7.79 -5.17
N ILE A 6 -1.83 7.67 -4.15
CA ILE A 6 -2.20 7.96 -2.76
C ILE A 6 -2.66 9.41 -2.64
N LYS A 7 -1.86 10.37 -3.13
CA LYS A 7 -2.19 11.80 -3.07
C LYS A 7 -3.52 12.07 -3.77
N HIS A 8 -3.74 11.49 -4.94
CA HIS A 8 -4.97 11.65 -5.71
C HIS A 8 -6.21 11.11 -4.99
N LYS A 9 -6.12 9.91 -4.40
CA LYS A 9 -7.26 9.23 -3.77
C LYS A 9 -7.60 9.72 -2.37
N THR A 10 -6.60 10.21 -1.64
CA THR A 10 -6.73 10.54 -0.21
C THR A 10 -6.60 12.03 0.08
N GLY A 11 -6.06 12.83 -0.85
CA GLY A 11 -5.68 14.22 -0.62
C GLY A 11 -4.47 14.40 0.31
N LYS A 12 -3.95 13.34 0.92
CA LYS A 12 -2.84 13.40 1.88
C LYS A 12 -1.49 13.28 1.17
N SER A 13 -0.46 13.83 1.81
CA SER A 13 0.92 13.55 1.41
C SER A 13 1.20 12.05 1.52
N PRO A 14 1.83 11.40 0.53
CA PRO A 14 2.19 9.98 0.58
C PRO A 14 3.07 9.63 1.77
N LEU A 15 3.86 10.60 2.25
CA LEU A 15 4.68 10.45 3.45
C LEU A 15 3.84 10.21 4.71
N SER A 16 2.55 10.55 4.70
CA SER A 16 1.64 10.26 5.82
C SER A 16 1.32 8.77 5.96
N TYR A 17 1.52 8.00 4.91
CA TYR A 17 1.37 6.54 4.92
C TYR A 17 2.72 5.83 5.05
N ASN A 18 3.84 6.48 4.73
CA ASN A 18 5.15 5.89 4.92
C ASN A 18 5.51 5.86 6.41
N GLY A 19 5.69 4.67 6.97
CA GLY A 19 5.87 4.47 8.41
C GLY A 19 4.56 4.51 9.21
N TYR A 20 3.40 4.34 8.56
CA TYR A 20 2.12 4.28 9.28
C TYR A 20 1.88 2.88 9.86
N GLY A 21 1.59 2.82 11.16
CA GLY A 21 1.28 1.56 11.83
C GLY A 21 2.42 0.55 11.78
N CYS A 22 2.09 -0.72 11.60
CA CYS A 22 3.05 -1.84 11.66
C CYS A 22 3.48 -2.35 10.28
N TYR A 23 2.78 -1.99 9.20
CA TYR A 23 3.01 -2.48 7.84
C TYR A 23 3.36 -1.40 6.82
N CYS A 24 2.76 -0.21 6.91
CA CYS A 24 2.96 0.77 5.85
C CYS A 24 4.41 1.29 5.85
N GLY A 25 5.21 0.87 4.87
CA GLY A 25 6.61 1.25 4.75
C GLY A 25 7.50 0.09 4.31
N LEU A 26 8.74 0.05 4.81
CA LEU A 26 9.65 -1.08 4.58
C LEU A 26 9.47 -2.13 5.69
N GLY A 27 9.06 -3.35 5.31
CA GLY A 27 8.96 -4.47 6.24
C GLY A 27 7.50 -4.85 6.47
N GLY A 28 7.09 -4.98 7.73
CA GLY A 28 5.75 -5.40 8.11
C GLY A 28 5.76 -6.66 8.97
N SER A 29 5.28 -6.57 10.21
CA SER A 29 5.10 -7.75 11.06
C SER A 29 4.12 -7.49 12.19
N LYS A 30 3.67 -8.55 12.87
CA LYS A 30 2.73 -8.50 14.01
C LYS A 30 1.33 -8.05 13.57
N GLN A 31 0.44 -7.73 14.51
CA GLN A 31 -0.95 -7.41 14.22
C GLN A 31 -1.06 -5.98 13.63
N PRO A 32 -1.74 -5.78 12.49
CA PRO A 32 -2.05 -4.44 12.00
C PRO A 32 -2.90 -3.64 13.00
N LEU A 33 -2.59 -2.36 13.16
CA LEU A 33 -3.19 -1.51 14.20
C LEU A 33 -4.62 -1.05 13.88
N ASP A 34 -4.90 -0.81 12.60
CA ASP A 34 -6.21 -0.36 12.14
C ASP A 34 -6.46 -0.73 10.67
N ALA A 35 -7.60 -0.27 10.13
CA ALA A 35 -8.00 -0.55 8.77
C ALA A 35 -7.02 0.02 7.71
N THR A 36 -6.37 1.16 7.98
CA THR A 36 -5.35 1.71 7.07
C THR A 36 -4.10 0.83 7.08
N ASP A 37 -3.67 0.35 8.23
CA ASP A 37 -2.53 -0.57 8.35
C ASP A 37 -2.80 -1.92 7.66
N TRP A 38 -4.05 -2.40 7.72
CA TRP A 38 -4.50 -3.58 6.95
C TRP A 38 -4.40 -3.39 5.43
N CYS A 39 -4.61 -2.17 4.91
CA CYS A 39 -4.38 -1.90 3.48
C CYS A 39 -2.91 -2.13 3.11
N CYS A 40 -1.98 -1.83 4.01
CA CYS A 40 -0.55 -2.02 3.80
C CYS A 40 -0.14 -3.49 3.91
N HIS A 41 -0.68 -4.23 4.89
CA HIS A 41 -0.50 -5.69 4.94
C HIS A 41 -0.95 -6.36 3.64
N ALA A 42 -2.12 -6.00 3.11
CA ALA A 42 -2.60 -6.51 1.83
C ALA A 42 -1.70 -6.11 0.65
N HIS A 43 -1.17 -4.89 0.65
CA HIS A 43 -0.24 -4.40 -0.36
C HIS A 43 1.09 -5.18 -0.33
N ASP A 44 1.64 -5.43 0.85
CA ASP A 44 2.84 -6.25 1.04
C ASP A 44 2.61 -7.69 0.56
N CYS A 45 1.45 -8.27 0.85
CA CYS A 45 1.07 -9.59 0.33
C CYS A 45 0.99 -9.60 -1.21
N CYS A 46 0.42 -8.54 -1.81
CA CYS A 46 0.39 -8.36 -3.25
C CYS A 46 1.81 -8.32 -3.82
N TYR A 47 2.69 -7.50 -3.26
CA TYR A 47 4.09 -7.36 -3.67
C TYR A 47 4.89 -8.64 -3.49
N LYS A 48 4.65 -9.39 -2.40
CA LYS A 48 5.28 -10.69 -2.13
C LYS A 48 4.90 -11.70 -3.21
N LYS A 49 3.61 -11.80 -3.55
CA LYS A 49 3.14 -12.66 -4.64
C LYS A 49 3.81 -12.32 -5.97
N LEU A 50 3.89 -11.03 -6.32
CA LEU A 50 4.59 -10.60 -7.54
C LEU A 50 6.07 -10.96 -7.52
N SER A 51 6.73 -10.79 -6.38
CA SER A 51 8.14 -11.13 -6.22
C SER A 51 8.39 -12.63 -6.38
N SER A 52 7.49 -13.48 -5.87
CA SER A 52 7.51 -14.93 -6.10
C SER A 52 7.33 -15.29 -7.59
N SER A 53 6.62 -14.47 -8.35
CA SER A 53 6.47 -14.59 -9.81
C SER A 53 7.58 -13.89 -10.61
N ARG A 54 8.77 -13.66 -10.01
CA ARG A 54 9.96 -13.03 -10.62
C ARG A 54 9.77 -11.55 -11.03
N CYS A 55 8.70 -10.89 -10.61
CA CYS A 55 8.55 -9.45 -10.77
C CYS A 55 9.37 -8.69 -9.71
N ARG A 56 9.72 -7.43 -10.02
CA ARG A 56 10.37 -6.53 -9.07
C ARG A 56 9.49 -5.30 -8.81
N PRO A 57 8.39 -5.42 -8.05
CA PRO A 57 7.36 -4.37 -7.94
C PRO A 57 7.89 -3.07 -7.32
N LYS A 58 8.97 -3.12 -6.53
CA LYS A 58 9.63 -1.91 -6.00
C LYS A 58 10.44 -1.13 -7.04
N LEU A 59 10.81 -1.75 -8.16
CA LEU A 59 11.67 -1.16 -9.20
C LEU A 59 10.94 -0.92 -10.52
N VAL A 60 9.92 -1.73 -10.82
CA VAL A 60 9.13 -1.63 -12.06
C VAL A 60 8.49 -0.25 -12.17
N LYS A 61 8.51 0.30 -13.39
CA LYS A 61 7.74 1.49 -13.75
C LYS A 61 6.53 1.05 -14.54
N TYR A 62 5.39 1.70 -14.32
CA TYR A 62 4.13 1.35 -14.99
C TYR A 62 3.39 2.60 -15.47
N GLN A 63 2.39 2.44 -16.34
CA GLN A 63 1.59 3.57 -16.84
C GLN A 63 0.18 3.54 -16.27
N TYR A 64 -0.35 4.71 -15.89
CA TYR A 64 -1.67 4.85 -15.29
C TYR A 64 -2.34 6.17 -15.65
N ILE A 65 -3.66 6.23 -15.52
CA ILE A 65 -4.47 7.46 -15.57
C ILE A 65 -5.10 7.68 -14.20
N LEU A 66 -5.10 8.93 -13.74
CA LEU A 66 -5.83 9.36 -12.55
C LEU A 66 -7.18 9.96 -12.98
N GLY A 67 -8.27 9.30 -12.62
CA GLY A 67 -9.63 9.82 -12.77
C GLY A 67 -10.43 9.59 -11.49
N SER A 68 -11.76 9.49 -11.60
CA SER A 68 -12.60 9.00 -10.50
C SER A 68 -12.14 7.61 -10.03
N GLN A 69 -11.77 6.77 -10.98
CA GLN A 69 -11.04 5.52 -10.81
C GLN A 69 -9.62 5.65 -11.36
N ILE A 70 -8.68 4.91 -10.79
CA ILE A 70 -7.32 4.80 -11.36
C ILE A 70 -7.35 3.70 -12.41
N ILE A 71 -6.80 3.97 -13.59
CA ILE A 71 -6.75 2.99 -14.69
C ILE A 71 -5.29 2.62 -14.96
N CYS A 72 -4.96 1.33 -14.84
CA CYS A 72 -3.65 0.79 -15.21
C CYS A 72 -3.60 0.48 -16.72
N LYS A 73 -2.70 1.15 -17.46
CA LYS A 73 -2.68 1.11 -18.94
C LYS A 73 -2.02 -0.13 -19.54
N SER A 74 -1.06 -0.75 -18.86
CA SER A 74 -0.37 -1.94 -19.38
C SER A 74 -1.34 -3.11 -19.58
N THR A 75 -1.20 -3.86 -20.66
CA THR A 75 -2.11 -4.98 -21.03
C THR A 75 -1.87 -6.24 -20.19
N SER A 76 -0.62 -6.54 -19.84
CA SER A 76 -0.24 -7.67 -18.96
C SER A 76 1.15 -7.47 -18.36
N GLY A 77 1.66 -8.44 -17.60
CA GLY A 77 3.02 -8.42 -17.06
C GLY A 77 3.18 -7.76 -15.69
N CYS A 78 4.44 -7.56 -15.28
CA CYS A 78 4.80 -7.04 -13.97
C CYS A 78 4.36 -5.59 -13.77
N GLU A 79 4.36 -4.78 -14.83
CA GLU A 79 3.95 -3.38 -14.81
C GLU A 79 2.46 -3.26 -14.46
N ARG A 80 1.60 -4.02 -15.17
CA ARG A 80 0.16 -4.02 -14.90
C ARG A 80 -0.13 -4.48 -13.48
N GLN A 81 0.46 -5.60 -13.08
CA GLN A 81 0.18 -6.19 -11.77
C GLN A 81 0.67 -5.31 -10.62
N THR A 82 1.84 -4.69 -10.75
CA THR A 82 2.35 -3.72 -9.76
C THR A 82 1.43 -2.50 -9.66
N CYS A 83 1.00 -1.98 -10.81
CA CYS A 83 0.03 -0.87 -10.85
C CYS A 83 -1.29 -1.24 -10.16
N GLU A 84 -1.80 -2.45 -10.35
CA GLU A 84 -3.04 -2.91 -9.70
C GLU A 84 -2.88 -3.07 -8.19
N CYS A 85 -1.74 -3.58 -7.70
CA CYS A 85 -1.46 -3.59 -6.25
C CYS A 85 -1.49 -2.16 -5.67
N ASP A 86 -0.80 -1.22 -6.32
CA ASP A 86 -0.73 0.18 -5.89
C ASP A 86 -2.10 0.88 -5.96
N ARG A 87 -2.87 0.62 -7.02
CA ARG A 87 -4.25 1.12 -7.15
C ARG A 87 -5.12 0.64 -6.00
N GLN A 88 -5.11 -0.67 -5.74
CA GLN A 88 -5.94 -1.28 -4.69
C GLN A 88 -5.60 -0.71 -3.32
N ALA A 89 -4.31 -0.52 -3.03
CA ALA A 89 -3.87 0.10 -1.78
C ALA A 89 -4.32 1.56 -1.67
N ALA A 90 -4.15 2.37 -2.73
CA ALA A 90 -4.58 3.77 -2.74
C ALA A 90 -6.11 3.93 -2.56
N GLU A 91 -6.90 3.07 -3.19
CA GLU A 91 -8.36 3.03 -2.99
C GLU A 91 -8.75 2.52 -1.61
N CYS A 92 -8.01 1.56 -1.04
CA CYS A 92 -8.20 1.12 0.33
C CYS A 92 -7.94 2.25 1.34
N PHE A 93 -6.89 3.05 1.14
CA PHE A 93 -6.63 4.23 1.96
C PHE A 93 -7.75 5.26 1.87
N GLN A 94 -8.35 5.46 0.69
CA GLN A 94 -9.53 6.32 0.54
C GLN A 94 -10.71 5.79 1.34
N ARG A 95 -11.01 4.49 1.25
CA ARG A 95 -12.12 3.85 1.99
C ARG A 95 -11.94 3.93 3.50
N THR A 96 -10.69 3.84 3.98
CA THR A 96 -10.36 3.84 5.41
C THR A 96 -10.04 5.23 5.96
N ALA A 97 -10.15 6.29 5.14
CA ALA A 97 -9.75 7.64 5.51
C ALA A 97 -10.49 8.18 6.75
N ARG A 98 -11.74 7.75 7.00
CA ARG A 98 -12.52 8.18 8.17
C ARG A 98 -11.99 7.63 9.49
N THR A 99 -11.26 6.52 9.46
CA THR A 99 -10.69 5.86 10.65
C THR A 99 -9.18 6.04 10.75
N TYR A 100 -8.58 6.81 9.83
CA TYR A 100 -7.16 7.15 9.84
C TYR A 100 -6.81 7.93 11.11
N ARG A 101 -5.70 7.56 11.76
CA ARG A 101 -5.26 8.12 13.05
C ARG A 101 -3.86 8.70 12.95
N ASP A 102 -3.72 10.01 13.13
CA ASP A 102 -2.42 10.68 12.97
C ASP A 102 -1.33 10.17 13.93
N HIS A 103 -1.69 9.64 15.11
CA HIS A 103 -0.72 9.11 16.08
C HIS A 103 -0.08 7.78 15.65
N TYR A 104 -0.58 7.12 14.60
CA TYR A 104 0.08 5.97 14.00
C TYR A 104 1.05 6.35 12.86
N LYS A 105 1.23 7.63 12.56
CA LYS A 105 2.29 8.08 11.65
C LYS A 105 3.67 7.91 12.29
N ASN A 106 4.64 7.44 11.52
CA ASN A 106 5.99 7.11 12.00
C ASN A 106 5.95 6.20 13.24
N TYR A 107 5.02 5.24 13.27
CA TYR A 107 4.82 4.39 14.42
C TYR A 107 6.04 3.47 14.63
N PRO A 108 6.65 3.43 15.82
CA PRO A 108 7.82 2.62 16.03
C PRO A 108 7.50 1.11 15.96
N ASN A 109 8.10 0.40 15.00
CA ASN A 109 7.85 -1.03 14.78
C ASN A 109 8.07 -1.93 16.01
N PHE A 110 8.93 -1.53 16.96
CA PHE A 110 9.15 -2.29 18.21
C PHE A 110 7.93 -2.30 19.13
N LEU A 111 6.97 -1.38 18.94
CA LEU A 111 5.71 -1.34 19.67
C LEU A 111 4.65 -2.27 19.07
N CYS A 112 4.87 -2.79 17.87
CA CYS A 112 3.97 -3.74 17.22
C CYS A 112 3.94 -5.07 17.98
N ARG A 113 2.74 -5.58 18.24
CA ARG A 113 2.51 -6.78 19.09
C ARG A 113 1.53 -7.75 18.41
N GLY A 114 1.47 -8.97 18.94
CA GLY A 114 0.58 -10.01 18.42
C GLY A 114 1.21 -10.88 17.33
N ARG A 115 0.38 -11.70 16.69
CA ARG A 115 0.81 -12.60 15.61
C ARG A 115 0.82 -11.86 14.28
N THR A 116 1.73 -12.25 13.39
CA THR A 116 1.75 -11.77 12.00
C THR A 116 0.65 -12.51 11.23
N PRO A 117 -0.35 -11.81 10.66
CA PRO A 117 -1.37 -12.43 9.82
C PRO A 117 -0.75 -13.00 8.55
N SER A 118 -1.34 -14.09 8.05
CA SER A 118 -0.94 -14.65 6.76
C SER A 118 -1.34 -13.74 5.60
N CYS A 119 -0.60 -13.89 4.50
CA CYS A 119 -1.16 -13.69 3.17
C CYS A 119 -1.97 -14.95 2.80
#